data_AF-A0A0Q4S6S8-F1
#
_entry.id   AF-A0A0Q4S6S8-F1
#
_cell.length_a   1.000
_cell.length_b   1.000
_cell.length_c   1.000
_cell.angle_alpha   90.00
_cell.angle_beta   90.00
_cell.angle_gamma   90.00
#
_symmetry.space_group_name_H-M   'P 1'
#
loop_
_entity.id
_entity.type
_entity.pdbx_description
1 polymer ?
#
loop_
_entity_poly.entity_id
_entity_poly.type
_entity_poly.pdbx_seq_one_letter_code
_entity_poly.pdbx_strand_id
1 'polypeptide(L)'
;MIKTSIGNCFDGHNQSFIYIWLSKKEQIVYVGMTNSFNGTIGRAGSHFSKKGSLRQRFIESKGYYINVTDDLLMYSFPLPQKKIYTSDEKSYREAVEYIVQKKLIISRATVTPSFDVISWVRSSPRTSNLEVIKISNKIVSDFLNQY
;
A
#
# COMPACT_ATOMS: atom_id res chain seq x y z
N MET A 1 26.52 -3.97 -2.59
CA MET A 1 25.72 -5.02 -1.94
C MET A 1 24.52 -4.34 -1.31
N ILE A 2 23.29 -4.76 -1.64
CA ILE A 2 22.06 -4.20 -1.05
C ILE A 2 21.62 -5.16 0.08
N LYS A 3 21.35 -4.62 1.27
CA LYS A 3 20.85 -5.40 2.41
C LYS A 3 19.37 -5.09 2.61
N THR A 4 18.51 -6.09 2.47
CA THR A 4 17.05 -5.95 2.62
C THR A 4 16.59 -6.71 3.86
N SER A 5 15.90 -6.03 4.77
CA SER A 5 15.28 -6.67 5.94
C SER A 5 13.86 -7.11 5.60
N ILE A 6 13.62 -8.41 5.69
CA ILE A 6 12.32 -9.02 5.42
C ILE A 6 11.79 -9.55 6.75
N GLY A 7 10.87 -8.81 7.39
CA GLY A 7 10.14 -9.28 8.56
C GLY A 7 9.04 -10.28 8.18
N ASN A 8 8.02 -10.48 9.03
CA ASN A 8 6.92 -11.43 8.79
C ASN A 8 5.91 -10.98 7.70
N CYS A 9 6.34 -10.13 6.76
CA CYS A 9 5.50 -9.58 5.70
C CYS A 9 5.19 -10.59 4.57
N PHE A 10 5.64 -11.84 4.73
CA PHE A 10 5.39 -12.99 3.85
C PHE A 10 4.35 -13.97 4.40
N ASP A 11 3.94 -13.87 5.66
CA ASP A 11 2.89 -14.74 6.20
C ASP A 11 1.54 -14.22 5.70
N GLY A 12 1.01 -14.85 4.66
CA GLY A 12 -0.33 -14.60 4.16
C GLY A 12 -1.35 -15.67 4.52
N HIS A 13 -0.97 -16.70 5.27
CA HIS A 13 -1.86 -17.84 5.56
C HIS A 13 -3.04 -17.41 6.42
N ASN A 14 -2.79 -16.56 7.43
CA ASN A 14 -3.82 -16.06 8.35
C ASN A 14 -3.87 -14.53 8.42
N GLN A 15 -3.23 -13.85 7.48
CA GLN A 15 -2.96 -12.43 7.60
C GLN A 15 -3.13 -11.74 6.26
N SER A 16 -3.82 -10.62 6.28
CA SER A 16 -3.88 -9.70 5.14
C SER A 16 -3.23 -8.38 5.49
N PHE A 17 -2.81 -7.65 4.46
CA PHE A 17 -2.05 -6.43 4.62
C PHE A 17 -2.60 -5.33 3.72
N ILE A 18 -2.49 -4.10 4.23
CA ILE A 18 -2.30 -2.93 3.36
C ILE A 18 -0.80 -2.73 3.25
N TYR A 19 -0.29 -2.51 2.04
CA TYR A 19 1.09 -2.11 1.82
C TYR A 19 1.15 -0.75 1.15
N ILE A 20 2.21 -0.02 1.47
CA ILE A 20 2.52 1.28 0.91
C ILE A 20 3.95 1.22 0.35
N TRP A 21 4.09 1.42 -0.95
CA TRP A 21 5.39 1.70 -1.57
C TRP A 21 5.64 3.20 -1.53
N LEU A 22 6.84 3.59 -1.17
CA LEU A 22 7.29 4.97 -1.07
C LEU A 22 8.60 5.14 -1.81
N SER A 23 8.71 6.21 -2.60
CA SER A 23 9.99 6.81 -2.95
C SER A 23 9.90 8.32 -2.69
N LYS A 24 10.84 8.83 -1.90
CA LYS A 24 10.91 10.26 -1.55
C LYS A 24 11.58 11.06 -2.66
N LYS A 25 12.60 10.49 -3.32
CA LYS A 25 13.26 11.11 -4.47
C LYS A 25 12.29 11.30 -5.63
N GLU A 26 11.49 10.27 -5.90
CA GLU A 26 10.49 10.28 -6.95
C GLU A 26 9.19 10.98 -6.50
N GLN A 27 9.03 11.27 -5.21
CA GLN A 27 7.81 11.88 -4.66
C GLN A 27 6.56 11.07 -5.00
N ILE A 28 6.61 9.74 -4.79
CA ILE A 28 5.47 8.85 -5.08
C ILE A 28 5.13 7.94 -3.92
N VAL A 29 3.84 7.67 -3.82
CA VAL A 29 3.26 6.67 -2.94
C VAL A 29 2.33 5.77 -3.74
N TYR A 30 2.46 4.45 -3.58
CA TYR A 30 1.52 3.46 -4.10
C TYR A 30 0.93 2.68 -2.94
N VAL A 31 -0.39 2.65 -2.81
CA VAL A 31 -1.11 1.89 -1.80
C VAL A 31 -1.75 0.67 -2.47
N GLY A 32 -1.69 -0.48 -1.82
CA GLY A 32 -2.45 -1.65 -2.25
C GLY A 32 -2.74 -2.60 -1.09
N MET A 33 -3.49 -3.65 -1.39
CA MET A 33 -3.82 -4.70 -0.41
C MET A 33 -3.48 -6.10 -0.90
N THR A 34 -3.34 -7.04 0.03
CA THR A 34 -3.16 -8.47 -0.27
C THR A 34 -3.62 -9.35 0.88
N ASN A 35 -4.15 -10.52 0.54
CA ASN A 35 -4.32 -11.68 1.42
C ASN A 35 -3.64 -12.92 0.79
N SER A 36 -2.69 -12.72 -0.13
CA SER A 36 -1.99 -13.80 -0.81
C SER A 36 -1.13 -14.55 0.19
N PHE A 37 -1.03 -15.88 0.05
CA PHE A 37 -0.22 -16.76 0.90
C PHE A 37 1.23 -16.26 1.10
N ASN A 38 1.84 -15.69 0.06
CA ASN A 38 3.21 -15.15 0.09
C ASN A 38 3.28 -13.70 0.60
N GLY A 39 2.19 -13.21 1.21
CA GLY A 39 2.05 -11.87 1.75
C GLY A 39 2.38 -10.76 0.76
N THR A 40 2.94 -9.68 1.30
CA THR A 40 3.33 -8.48 0.54
C THR A 40 4.49 -8.74 -0.42
N ILE A 41 5.37 -9.71 -0.13
CA ILE A 41 6.50 -10.07 -1.01
C ILE A 41 6.00 -10.72 -2.30
N GLY A 42 5.09 -11.69 -2.20
CA GLY A 42 4.48 -12.29 -3.39
C GLY A 42 3.72 -11.25 -4.21
N ARG A 43 3.08 -10.29 -3.53
CA ARG A 43 2.40 -9.17 -4.20
C ARG A 43 3.38 -8.20 -4.86
N ALA A 44 4.53 -7.94 -4.25
CA ALA A 44 5.61 -7.15 -4.85
C ALA A 44 6.04 -7.74 -6.20
N GLY A 45 6.31 -9.05 -6.25
CA GLY A 45 6.69 -9.72 -7.50
C GLY A 45 5.66 -9.52 -8.63
N SER A 46 4.37 -9.55 -8.30
CA SER A 46 3.29 -9.27 -9.27
C SER A 46 3.34 -7.83 -9.80
N HIS A 47 3.63 -6.86 -8.93
CA HIS A 47 3.67 -5.43 -9.23
C HIS A 47 4.87 -4.98 -10.07
N PHE A 48 6.01 -5.65 -9.94
CA PHE A 48 7.22 -5.37 -10.72
C PHE A 48 7.31 -6.18 -12.03
N SER A 49 6.38 -7.10 -12.25
CA SER A 49 6.30 -7.83 -13.52
C SER A 49 6.14 -6.88 -14.72
N LYS A 50 6.37 -7.36 -15.94
CA LYS A 50 6.28 -6.54 -17.17
C LYS A 50 4.93 -5.83 -17.33
N LYS A 51 3.86 -6.41 -16.79
CA LYS A 51 2.49 -5.86 -16.79
C LYS A 51 1.99 -5.55 -15.37
N GLY A 52 2.90 -5.38 -14.41
CA GLY A 52 2.56 -5.12 -13.02
C GLY A 52 2.04 -3.71 -12.83
N SER A 53 1.02 -3.55 -11.97
CA SER A 53 0.32 -2.26 -11.85
C SER A 53 1.19 -1.16 -11.25
N LEU A 54 2.07 -1.45 -10.27
CA LEU A 54 3.02 -0.44 -9.79
C LEU A 54 3.90 0.09 -10.92
N ARG A 55 4.47 -0.82 -11.72
CA ARG A 55 5.37 -0.46 -12.83
C ARG A 55 4.64 0.39 -13.87
N GLN A 56 3.41 0.02 -14.22
CA GLN A 56 2.57 0.79 -15.13
C GLN A 56 2.24 2.18 -14.56
N ARG A 57 1.76 2.26 -13.31
CA ARG A 57 1.39 3.53 -12.66
C ARG A 57 2.59 4.46 -12.50
N PHE A 58 3.77 3.90 -12.22
CA PHE A 58 4.99 4.68 -12.13
C PHE A 58 5.33 5.34 -13.47
N ILE A 59 5.27 4.58 -14.58
CA ILE A 59 5.51 5.13 -15.93
C ILE A 59 4.44 6.18 -16.29
N GLU A 60 3.17 5.91 -16.01
CA GLU A 60 2.08 6.87 -16.25
C GLU A 60 2.28 8.17 -15.47
N SER A 61 2.83 8.09 -14.25
CA SER A 61 3.03 9.26 -13.39
C SER A 61 4.33 10.03 -13.68
N LYS A 62 5.42 9.33 -14.06
CA LYS A 62 6.77 9.92 -14.15
C LYS A 62 7.36 9.94 -15.56
N GLY A 63 6.81 9.15 -16.48
CA GLY A 63 7.29 9.05 -17.86
C GLY A 63 8.50 8.12 -18.06
N TYR A 64 9.00 7.47 -17.01
CA TYR A 64 10.11 6.51 -17.08
C TYR A 64 9.89 5.29 -16.18
N TYR A 65 10.76 4.29 -16.32
CA TYR A 65 10.66 3.04 -15.58
C TYR A 65 11.16 3.19 -14.14
N ILE A 66 10.46 2.56 -13.20
CA ILE A 66 10.83 2.45 -11.76
C ILE A 66 12.22 1.82 -11.53
N ASN A 67 12.81 1.18 -12.54
CA ASN A 67 14.14 0.55 -12.47
C ASN A 67 15.28 1.54 -12.17
N VAL A 68 15.06 2.84 -12.35
CA VAL A 68 16.05 3.89 -12.06
C VAL A 68 16.01 4.36 -10.61
N THR A 69 14.98 3.98 -9.85
CA THR A 69 14.76 4.41 -8.48
C THR A 69 15.56 3.55 -7.50
N ASP A 70 16.28 4.19 -6.59
CA ASP A 70 17.19 3.56 -5.62
C ASP A 70 16.73 3.70 -4.15
N ASP A 71 15.63 4.41 -3.89
CA ASP A 71 15.11 4.73 -2.56
C ASP A 71 13.71 4.12 -2.29
N LEU A 72 13.37 3.05 -3.00
CA LEU A 72 12.05 2.45 -2.89
C LEU A 72 11.89 1.65 -1.59
N LEU A 73 10.93 2.04 -0.76
CA LEU A 73 10.59 1.41 0.51
C LEU A 73 9.20 0.76 0.44
N MET A 74 9.02 -0.37 1.12
CA MET A 74 7.71 -1.00 1.30
C MET A 74 7.36 -1.06 2.79
N TYR A 75 6.29 -0.39 3.16
CA TYR A 75 5.66 -0.51 4.47
C TYR A 75 4.51 -1.50 4.38
N SER A 76 4.44 -2.43 5.34
CA SER A 76 3.41 -3.47 5.38
C SER A 76 2.64 -3.36 6.70
N PHE A 77 1.33 -3.16 6.62
CA PHE A 77 0.45 -2.96 7.76
C PHE A 77 -0.52 -4.13 7.87
N PRO A 78 -0.38 -4.99 8.91
CA PRO A 78 -1.29 -6.12 9.10
C PRO A 78 -2.70 -5.63 9.44
N LEU A 79 -3.69 -6.21 8.77
CA LEU A 79 -5.11 -6.05 9.12
C LEU A 79 -5.49 -7.00 10.26
N PRO A 80 -6.60 -6.76 10.99
CA PRO A 80 -7.06 -7.71 12.01
C PRO A 80 -7.30 -9.11 11.43
N GLN A 81 -6.96 -10.15 12.19
CA GLN A 81 -7.23 -11.55 11.84
C GLN A 81 -8.72 -11.90 11.99
N LYS A 82 -9.58 -11.18 11.28
CA LYS A 82 -11.03 -11.41 11.19
C LYS A 82 -11.35 -11.89 9.78
N LYS A 83 -12.31 -12.81 9.67
CA LYS A 83 -12.75 -13.41 8.39
C LYS A 83 -13.05 -12.38 7.29
N ILE A 84 -13.61 -11.23 7.67
CA ILE A 84 -13.90 -10.12 6.74
C ILE A 84 -12.64 -9.55 6.05
N TYR A 85 -11.46 -9.69 6.64
CA TYR A 85 -10.17 -9.23 6.08
C TYR A 85 -9.31 -10.37 5.55
N THR A 86 -9.50 -11.62 6.00
CA THR A 86 -8.64 -12.74 5.59
C THR A 86 -9.25 -13.60 4.48
N SER A 87 -10.58 -13.58 4.32
CA SER A 87 -11.27 -14.31 3.25
C SER A 87 -10.98 -13.76 1.85
N ASP A 88 -11.37 -14.50 0.81
CA ASP A 88 -11.26 -14.06 -0.59
C ASP A 88 -12.10 -12.81 -0.90
N GLU A 89 -13.18 -12.59 -0.14
CA GLU A 89 -13.98 -11.37 -0.20
C GLU A 89 -13.09 -10.17 0.12
N LYS A 90 -13.04 -9.19 -0.78
CA LYS A 90 -12.07 -8.10 -0.75
C LYS A 90 -12.65 -6.74 -0.37
N SER A 91 -13.98 -6.59 -0.29
CA SER A 91 -14.65 -5.29 -0.14
C SER A 91 -14.21 -4.53 1.11
N TYR A 92 -13.95 -5.23 2.22
CA TYR A 92 -13.43 -4.62 3.44
C TYR A 92 -11.96 -4.18 3.30
N ARG A 93 -11.12 -4.96 2.60
CA ARG A 93 -9.73 -4.58 2.32
C ARG A 93 -9.65 -3.41 1.35
N GLU A 94 -10.44 -3.44 0.29
CA GLU A 94 -10.55 -2.34 -0.68
C GLU A 94 -11.06 -1.06 -0.01
N ALA A 95 -11.99 -1.16 0.95
CA ALA A 95 -12.45 0.00 1.71
C ALA A 95 -11.35 0.61 2.59
N VAL A 96 -10.54 -0.21 3.25
CA VAL A 96 -9.36 0.27 3.99
C VAL A 96 -8.38 0.93 3.02
N GLU A 97 -8.04 0.26 1.91
CA GLU A 97 -7.14 0.79 0.87
C GLU A 97 -7.61 2.16 0.36
N TYR A 98 -8.90 2.29 0.03
CA TYR A 98 -9.50 3.55 -0.43
C TYR A 98 -9.35 4.68 0.59
N ILE A 99 -9.68 4.43 1.87
CA ILE A 99 -9.59 5.47 2.90
C ILE A 99 -8.13 5.86 3.14
N VAL A 100 -7.21 4.90 3.15
CA VAL A 100 -5.76 5.18 3.26
C VAL A 100 -5.31 6.06 2.09
N GLN A 101 -5.64 5.70 0.83
CA GLN A 101 -5.33 6.52 -0.35
C GLN A 101 -5.86 7.95 -0.21
N LYS A 102 -7.15 8.12 0.11
CA LYS A 102 -7.78 9.44 0.28
C LYS A 102 -7.13 10.28 1.36
N LYS A 103 -6.77 9.68 2.50
CA LYS A 103 -6.14 10.38 3.61
C LYS A 103 -4.71 10.78 3.29
N LEU A 104 -3.93 9.91 2.65
CA LEU A 104 -2.58 10.25 2.22
C LEU A 104 -2.57 11.38 1.17
N ILE A 105 -3.56 11.41 0.27
CA ILE A 105 -3.74 12.53 -0.68
C ILE A 105 -3.98 13.85 0.07
N ILE A 106 -4.68 13.85 1.20
CA ILE A 106 -4.90 15.05 2.01
C ILE A 106 -3.62 15.39 2.79
N SER A 107 -3.00 14.40 3.43
CA SER A 107 -1.82 14.56 4.27
C SER A 107 -0.53 14.87 3.50
N ARG A 108 -0.48 14.67 2.18
CA ARG A 108 0.72 15.03 1.37
C ARG A 108 1.13 16.50 1.51
N ALA A 109 0.19 17.38 1.89
CA ALA A 109 0.43 18.81 2.09
C ALA A 109 1.17 19.10 3.41
N THR A 110 1.26 18.13 4.32
CA THR A 110 1.86 18.29 5.65
C THR A 110 3.25 17.66 5.77
N VAL A 111 3.81 17.13 4.67
CA VAL A 111 5.11 16.45 4.67
C VAL A 111 6.04 17.03 3.62
N THR A 112 7.36 16.93 3.85
CA THR A 112 8.40 17.38 2.92
C THR A 112 9.46 16.29 2.76
N PRO A 113 9.79 15.85 1.52
CA PRO A 113 9.14 16.24 0.27
C PRO A 113 7.67 15.80 0.24
N SER A 114 6.82 16.50 -0.53
CA SER A 114 5.46 16.01 -0.81
C SER A 114 5.51 14.79 -1.73
N PHE A 115 4.38 14.12 -1.94
CA PHE A 115 4.28 12.94 -2.79
C PHE A 115 2.94 12.86 -3.52
N ASP A 116 2.92 12.18 -4.67
CA ASP A 116 1.71 11.80 -5.40
C ASP A 116 1.29 10.38 -5.04
N VAL A 117 0.00 10.17 -4.73
CA VAL A 117 -0.55 8.81 -4.63
C VAL A 117 -0.92 8.32 -6.03
N ILE A 118 -0.21 7.31 -6.54
CA ILE A 118 -0.30 6.83 -7.93
C ILE A 118 -1.17 5.58 -8.11
N SER A 119 -1.77 5.08 -7.03
CA SER A 119 -2.70 3.95 -7.00
C SER A 119 -4.13 4.42 -6.70
N TRP A 120 -5.12 3.77 -7.30
CA TRP A 120 -6.52 4.16 -7.13
C TRP A 120 -7.44 2.94 -7.05
N VAL A 121 -8.29 2.90 -6.03
CA VAL A 121 -9.46 2.00 -5.94
C VAL A 121 -10.75 2.81 -5.82
N ARG A 122 -11.88 2.18 -6.12
CA ARG A 122 -13.20 2.80 -6.01
C ARG A 122 -13.70 2.74 -4.57
N SER A 123 -14.53 3.71 -4.19
CA SER A 123 -15.25 3.64 -2.93
C SER A 123 -16.21 2.45 -2.92
N SER A 124 -16.52 1.97 -1.72
CA SER A 124 -17.52 0.94 -1.49
C SER A 124 -18.41 1.32 -0.30
N PRO A 125 -19.59 0.68 -0.13
CA PRO A 125 -20.43 0.89 1.06
C PRO A 125 -19.73 0.57 2.38
N ARG A 126 -18.61 -0.18 2.36
CA ARG A 126 -17.85 -0.51 3.56
C ARG A 126 -16.98 0.64 4.07
N THR A 127 -16.84 1.72 3.30
CA THR A 127 -16.02 2.89 3.67
C THR A 127 -16.60 3.70 4.84
N SER A 128 -17.90 3.56 5.14
CA SER A 128 -18.56 4.17 6.31
C SER A 128 -18.45 3.32 7.58
N ASN A 129 -17.85 2.12 7.51
CA ASN A 129 -17.71 1.25 8.67
C ASN A 129 -16.67 1.81 9.66
N LEU A 130 -17.07 1.95 10.94
CA LEU A 130 -16.22 2.54 11.98
C LEU A 130 -14.90 1.79 12.21
N GLU A 131 -14.92 0.45 12.13
CA GLU A 131 -13.71 -0.36 12.27
C GLU A 131 -12.75 -0.12 11.10
N VAL A 132 -13.27 -0.10 9.86
CA VAL A 132 -12.51 0.23 8.65
C VAL A 132 -11.87 1.61 8.76
N ILE A 133 -12.64 2.62 9.19
CA ILE A 133 -12.14 3.99 9.41
C ILE A 133 -11.02 4.01 10.46
N LYS A 134 -11.23 3.33 11.60
CA LYS A 134 -10.25 3.26 12.69
C LYS A 134 -8.93 2.63 12.26
N ILE A 135 -9.00 1.50 11.55
CA ILE A 135 -7.81 0.82 11.00
C ILE A 135 -7.10 1.73 10.00
N SER A 136 -7.84 2.34 9.08
CA SER A 136 -7.26 3.24 8.07
C SER A 136 -6.56 4.44 8.68
N ASN A 137 -7.16 5.06 9.71
CA ASN A 137 -6.55 6.16 10.46
C ASN A 137 -5.25 5.74 11.13
N LYS A 138 -5.23 4.54 11.74
CA LYS A 138 -4.02 4.00 12.36
C LYS A 138 -2.91 3.79 11.33
N ILE A 139 -3.22 3.17 10.19
CA ILE A 139 -2.25 2.94 9.11
C ILE A 139 -1.66 4.27 8.61
N VAL A 140 -2.51 5.28 8.38
CA VAL A 140 -2.05 6.61 7.93
C VAL A 140 -1.17 7.27 8.98
N SER A 141 -1.56 7.24 10.26
CA SER A 141 -0.76 7.81 11.34
C SER A 141 0.60 7.10 11.47
N ASP A 142 0.61 5.76 11.46
CA ASP A 142 1.82 4.97 11.58
C ASP A 142 2.76 5.21 10.37
N PHE A 143 2.21 5.35 9.16
CA PHE A 143 2.97 5.71 7.97
C PHE A 143 3.58 7.11 8.06
N LEU A 144 2.78 8.12 8.43
CA LEU A 144 3.25 9.51 8.52
C LEU A 144 4.30 9.71 9.62
N ASN A 145 4.23 8.94 10.71
CA ASN A 145 5.26 8.95 11.75
C ASN A 145 6.60 8.36 11.28
N GLN A 146 6.59 7.53 10.23
CA GLN A 146 7.78 6.94 9.62
C GLN A 146 8.18 7.62 8.31
N TYR A 147 7.37 8.57 7.83
CA TYR A 147 7.63 9.37 6.63
C TYR A 147 8.69 10.42 6.93
#